data_AF-I3TKV9-F1
#
_entry.id   AF-I3TKV9-F1
#
_cell.length_a   1.000
_cell.length_b   1.000
_cell.length_c   1.000
_cell.angle_alpha   90.00
_cell.angle_beta   90.00
_cell.angle_gamma   90.00
#
_symmetry.space_group_name_H-M   'P 1'
#
loop_
_entity.id
_entity.type
_entity.pdbx_description
1 polymer ?
#
loop_
_entity_poly.entity_id
_entity_poly.type
_entity_poly.pdbx_seq_one_letter_code
_entity_poly.pdbx_strand_id
1 'polypeptide(L)'
;MPRTVIPPRSHRRVPARTAAVRAPLPLMMKAGLAAGIALAALCLALPVRAEGPPPELEAGLAKVDAGLMHQLTTDPGIIAAIRAQNTANAGLTEADILARDKAWRAEVGTASTPTISAVAANPASAILHKAKEGSEGLITEAFVMDNRGLNVGMSDTTSDYWQGDEPKWQETFLKGPGARHVSDVDFDDSSQTYIIQLSEPVIDPDSGKPIGALTLGLDAEALGNL
;
A
#
# COMPACT_ATOMS: atom_id res chain seq x y z
N MET A 1 16.08 -1.66 66.89
CA MET A 1 17.18 -0.67 66.88
C MET A 1 16.98 0.31 65.74
N PRO A 2 17.36 1.59 65.88
CA PRO A 2 16.53 2.71 65.44
C PRO A 2 16.76 3.18 64.00
N ARG A 3 15.69 3.73 63.40
CA ARG A 3 15.71 4.55 62.18
C ARG A 3 16.56 5.79 62.41
N THR A 4 17.47 6.09 61.48
CA THR A 4 18.13 7.40 61.39
C THR A 4 17.88 7.99 60.02
N VAL A 5 17.07 9.05 60.01
CA VAL A 5 16.82 9.96 58.89
C VAL A 5 17.89 11.05 58.96
N ILE A 6 18.57 11.35 57.84
CA ILE A 6 19.55 12.45 57.74
C ILE A 6 19.06 13.42 56.63
N PRO A 7 19.02 14.74 56.88
CA PRO A 7 18.34 15.76 56.06
C PRO A 7 19.14 16.22 54.82
N PRO A 8 18.51 16.94 53.87
CA PRO A 8 19.17 17.43 52.66
C PRO A 8 20.08 18.64 52.94
N ARG A 9 21.24 18.70 52.28
CA ARG A 9 22.13 19.87 52.30
C ARG A 9 21.83 20.83 51.16
N SER A 10 21.70 22.10 51.53
CA SER A 10 21.39 23.24 50.68
C SER A 10 22.60 23.84 49.96
N HIS A 11 22.28 24.43 48.81
CA HIS A 11 22.98 25.29 47.86
C HIS A 11 24.37 25.88 48.17
N ARG A 12 25.23 25.86 47.14
CA ARG A 12 26.08 27.00 46.76
C ARG A 12 25.85 27.38 45.30
N ARG A 13 25.41 28.63 45.08
CA ARG A 13 25.43 29.35 43.80
C ARG A 13 26.83 29.96 43.59
N VAL A 14 27.30 29.98 42.34
CA VAL A 14 28.44 30.79 41.86
C VAL A 14 28.02 31.41 40.51
N PRO A 15 28.42 32.66 40.18
CA PRO A 15 27.58 33.60 39.43
C PRO A 15 27.85 33.66 37.91
N ALA A 16 26.95 34.38 37.25
CA ALA A 16 26.90 34.72 35.83
C ALA A 16 28.14 35.46 35.31
N ARG A 17 28.42 35.29 34.02
CA ARG A 17 29.31 36.17 33.26
C ARG A 17 28.59 36.71 32.03
N THR A 18 28.17 37.96 32.15
CA THR A 18 27.70 38.85 31.08
C THR A 18 28.91 39.49 30.39
N ALA A 19 28.91 39.56 29.06
CA ALA A 19 29.66 40.54 28.27
C ALA A 19 28.99 40.62 26.89
N ALA A 20 28.12 41.60 26.65
CA ALA A 20 28.39 42.99 26.28
C ALA A 20 28.41 43.18 24.74
N VAL A 21 27.36 43.86 24.29
CA VAL A 21 27.09 44.38 22.94
C VAL A 21 28.08 45.47 22.57
N ARG A 22 28.53 45.53 21.31
CA ARG A 22 28.93 46.76 20.64
C ARG A 22 28.67 46.68 19.12
N ALA A 23 27.96 47.67 18.62
CA ALA A 23 27.75 48.03 17.20
C ALA A 23 28.27 49.48 17.01
N PRO A 24 28.25 50.15 15.82
CA PRO A 24 28.31 49.72 14.40
C PRO A 24 29.22 50.61 13.47
N LEU A 25 29.26 50.26 12.16
CA LEU A 25 29.48 51.06 10.90
C LEU A 25 30.89 51.67 10.56
N PRO A 26 31.22 52.04 9.27
CA PRO A 26 30.49 51.88 7.99
C PRO A 26 31.28 51.40 6.72
N LEU A 27 30.49 50.93 5.75
CA LEU A 27 30.51 51.15 4.29
C LEU A 27 31.83 51.44 3.53
N MET A 28 32.14 50.60 2.54
CA MET A 28 32.60 51.06 1.22
C MET A 28 32.29 50.03 0.12
N MET A 29 31.47 50.44 -0.85
CA MET A 29 31.22 49.76 -2.13
C MET A 29 32.52 49.63 -2.93
N LYS A 30 32.74 48.48 -3.55
CA LYS A 30 33.30 48.41 -4.91
C LYS A 30 32.57 47.32 -5.70
N ALA A 31 31.83 47.76 -6.71
CA ALA A 31 31.24 46.92 -7.73
C ALA A 31 32.37 46.25 -8.54
N GLY A 32 32.32 44.92 -8.62
CA GLY A 32 33.14 44.12 -9.51
C GLY A 32 32.22 43.20 -10.30
N LEU A 33 31.92 43.60 -11.54
CA LEU A 33 31.17 42.85 -12.51
C LEU A 33 31.97 41.61 -12.92
N ALA A 34 31.47 40.42 -12.59
CA ALA A 34 31.92 39.17 -13.20
C ALA A 34 30.69 38.41 -13.70
N ALA A 35 30.46 38.51 -15.00
CA ALA A 35 29.47 37.74 -15.73
C ALA A 35 29.87 36.25 -15.70
N GLY A 36 29.23 35.48 -14.82
CA GLY A 36 29.25 34.03 -14.85
C GLY A 36 28.11 33.55 -15.75
N ILE A 37 28.48 32.90 -16.85
CA ILE A 37 27.56 32.27 -17.81
C ILE A 37 26.73 31.21 -17.06
N ALA A 38 25.45 31.48 -16.85
CA ALA A 38 24.48 30.49 -16.41
C ALA A 38 24.17 29.57 -17.60
N LEU A 39 24.82 28.41 -17.66
CA LEU A 39 24.42 27.33 -18.56
C LEU A 39 23.14 26.71 -17.99
N ALA A 40 21.99 27.27 -18.36
CA ALA A 40 20.70 26.64 -18.13
C ALA A 40 20.62 25.39 -19.02
N ALA A 41 21.00 24.23 -18.46
CA ALA A 41 20.68 22.94 -19.05
C ALA A 41 19.16 22.76 -18.96
N LEU A 42 18.46 23.16 -20.02
CA LEU A 42 17.05 22.85 -20.22
C LEU A 42 16.96 21.34 -20.49
N CYS A 43 16.91 20.54 -19.43
CA CYS A 43 16.49 19.16 -19.52
C CYS A 43 15.02 19.17 -19.96
N LEU A 44 14.79 19.01 -21.26
CA LEU A 44 13.49 18.62 -21.79
C LEU A 44 13.20 17.23 -21.23
N ALA A 45 12.53 17.18 -20.07
CA ALA A 45 11.89 15.97 -19.60
C ALA A 45 10.79 15.67 -20.63
N LEU A 46 11.10 14.80 -21.59
CA LEU A 46 10.07 14.17 -22.39
C LEU A 46 9.15 13.47 -21.38
N PRO A 47 7.82 13.61 -21.49
CA PRO A 47 6.94 12.82 -20.66
C PRO A 47 7.23 11.36 -20.96
N VAL A 48 7.79 10.65 -19.97
CA VAL A 48 7.68 9.19 -19.94
C VAL A 48 6.17 8.94 -19.94
N ARG A 49 5.64 8.51 -21.08
CA ARG A 49 4.36 7.82 -21.06
C ARG A 49 4.67 6.53 -20.30
N ALA A 50 3.95 6.27 -19.22
CA ALA A 50 3.80 4.90 -18.78
C ALA A 50 3.30 4.14 -20.02
N GLU A 51 4.17 3.33 -20.61
CA GLU A 51 3.74 2.39 -21.63
C GLU A 51 2.78 1.47 -20.88
N GLY A 52 1.53 1.38 -21.35
CA GLY A 52 0.60 0.39 -20.80
C GLY A 52 1.19 -1.02 -20.94
N PRO A 53 0.53 -2.04 -20.37
CA PRO A 53 1.05 -3.39 -20.48
C PRO A 53 1.26 -3.75 -21.97
N PRO A 54 2.25 -4.61 -22.27
CA PRO A 54 2.53 -5.01 -23.64
C PRO A 54 1.24 -5.43 -24.37
N PRO A 55 1.00 -5.01 -25.62
CA PRO A 55 -0.25 -5.28 -26.33
C PRO A 55 -0.66 -6.76 -26.36
N GLU A 56 0.32 -7.66 -26.29
CA GLU A 56 0.12 -9.10 -26.17
C GLU A 56 -0.63 -9.54 -24.90
N LEU A 57 -0.51 -8.79 -23.80
CA LEU A 57 -1.19 -9.10 -22.53
C LEU A 57 -2.62 -8.52 -22.46
N GLU A 58 -2.92 -7.48 -23.24
CA GLU A 58 -4.20 -6.78 -23.17
C GLU A 58 -5.40 -7.67 -23.51
N ALA A 59 -5.24 -8.57 -24.49
CA ALA A 59 -6.29 -9.53 -24.84
C ALA A 59 -6.58 -10.51 -23.69
N GLY A 60 -5.53 -10.99 -23.01
CA GLY A 60 -5.65 -11.85 -21.84
C GLY A 60 -6.29 -11.12 -20.67
N LEU A 61 -5.86 -9.88 -20.39
CA LEU A 61 -6.45 -9.04 -19.35
C LEU A 61 -7.95 -8.81 -19.60
N ALA A 62 -8.35 -8.53 -20.83
CA ALA A 62 -9.76 -8.35 -21.18
C ALA A 62 -10.60 -9.63 -20.97
N LYS A 63 -10.02 -10.81 -21.21
CA LYS A 63 -10.67 -12.10 -20.92
C LYS A 63 -10.82 -12.34 -19.42
N VAL A 64 -9.78 -12.03 -18.64
CA VAL A 64 -9.81 -12.14 -17.17
C VAL A 64 -10.85 -11.18 -16.58
N ASP A 65 -10.84 -9.93 -17.02
CA ASP A 65 -11.77 -8.87 -16.65
C ASP A 65 -13.24 -9.32 -16.85
N ALA A 66 -13.59 -9.68 -18.10
CA ALA A 66 -14.96 -10.06 -18.47
C ALA A 66 -15.46 -11.37 -17.85
N GLY A 67 -14.55 -12.21 -17.34
CA GLY A 67 -14.87 -13.52 -16.78
C GLY A 67 -14.59 -13.58 -15.29
N LEU A 68 -13.36 -13.98 -14.97
CA LEU A 68 -12.93 -14.30 -13.61
C LEU A 68 -13.01 -13.10 -12.66
N MET A 69 -12.51 -11.94 -13.07
CA MET A 69 -12.53 -10.73 -12.24
C MET A 69 -13.97 -10.31 -11.96
N HIS A 70 -14.84 -10.27 -12.98
CA HIS A 70 -16.26 -10.01 -12.80
C HIS A 70 -16.94 -11.01 -11.84
N GLN A 71 -16.63 -12.30 -11.98
CA GLN A 71 -17.17 -13.34 -11.09
C GLN A 71 -16.78 -13.08 -9.63
N LEU A 72 -15.53 -12.70 -9.37
CA LEU A 72 -15.04 -12.48 -8.00
C LEU A 72 -15.52 -11.16 -7.41
N THR A 73 -15.53 -10.07 -8.18
CA THR A 73 -15.99 -8.75 -7.70
C THR A 73 -17.49 -8.72 -7.46
N THR A 74 -18.25 -9.66 -8.03
CA THR A 74 -19.70 -9.82 -7.79
C THR A 74 -20.05 -10.99 -6.87
N ASP A 75 -19.06 -11.71 -6.34
CA ASP A 75 -19.30 -12.86 -5.45
C ASP A 75 -19.94 -12.39 -4.12
N PRO A 76 -21.11 -12.94 -3.73
CA PRO A 76 -21.80 -12.53 -2.51
C PRO A 76 -21.00 -12.76 -1.23
N GLY A 77 -20.14 -13.79 -1.19
CA GLY A 77 -19.27 -14.09 -0.05
C GLY A 77 -18.16 -13.07 0.11
N ILE A 78 -17.54 -12.64 -1.00
CA ILE A 78 -16.55 -11.56 -1.01
C ILE A 78 -17.20 -10.25 -0.56
N ILE A 79 -18.34 -9.87 -1.15
CA ILE A 79 -19.08 -8.65 -0.78
C ILE A 79 -19.46 -8.65 0.71
N ALA A 80 -19.97 -9.78 1.22
CA ALA A 80 -20.34 -9.91 2.63
C ALA A 80 -19.14 -9.76 3.56
N ALA A 81 -17.99 -10.33 3.21
CA ALA A 81 -16.76 -10.20 4.00
C ALA A 81 -16.26 -8.75 4.06
N ILE A 82 -16.25 -8.05 2.92
CA ILE A 82 -15.86 -6.63 2.87
C ILE A 82 -16.80 -5.78 3.72
N ARG A 83 -18.12 -5.98 3.60
CA ARG A 83 -19.13 -5.25 4.40
C ARG A 83 -18.94 -5.47 5.90
N ALA A 84 -18.71 -6.72 6.30
CA ALA A 84 -18.46 -7.07 7.69
C ALA A 84 -17.19 -6.39 8.22
N GLN A 85 -16.08 -6.44 7.46
CA GLN A 85 -14.83 -5.80 7.85
C GLN A 85 -14.95 -4.26 7.89
N ASN A 86 -15.58 -3.65 6.88
CA ASN A 86 -15.86 -2.20 6.86
C ASN A 86 -16.64 -1.74 8.10
N THR A 87 -17.61 -2.54 8.54
CA THR A 87 -18.39 -2.27 9.75
C THR A 87 -17.51 -2.38 11.00
N ALA A 88 -16.71 -3.43 11.11
CA ALA A 88 -15.79 -3.65 12.23
C ALA A 88 -14.68 -2.58 12.30
N ASN A 89 -14.26 -2.06 11.14
CA ASN A 89 -13.16 -1.10 11.02
C ASN A 89 -13.62 0.36 10.96
N ALA A 90 -14.92 0.64 11.12
CA ALA A 90 -15.47 1.99 11.01
C ALA A 90 -14.78 3.02 11.94
N GLY A 91 -14.35 2.57 13.12
CA GLY A 91 -13.68 3.39 14.13
C GLY A 91 -12.16 3.42 14.06
N LEU A 92 -11.51 2.75 13.09
CA LEU A 92 -10.05 2.72 13.04
C LEU A 92 -9.46 4.09 12.69
N THR A 93 -8.45 4.44 13.47
CA THR A 93 -7.53 5.53 13.17
C THR A 93 -6.41 5.03 12.25
N GLU A 94 -5.69 5.96 11.63
CA GLU A 94 -4.48 5.65 10.87
C GLU A 94 -3.42 4.95 11.74
N ALA A 95 -3.29 5.36 13.02
CA ALA A 95 -2.39 4.71 13.94
C ALA A 95 -2.75 3.23 14.19
N ASP A 96 -4.06 2.89 14.21
CA ASP A 96 -4.50 1.51 14.34
C ASP A 96 -4.19 0.69 13.07
N ILE A 97 -4.39 1.28 11.89
CA ILE A 97 -4.05 0.67 10.59
C ILE A 97 -2.55 0.34 10.56
N LEU A 98 -1.70 1.33 10.84
CA LEU A 98 -0.24 1.14 10.86
C LEU A 98 0.21 0.12 11.92
N ALA A 99 -0.48 0.05 13.06
CA ALA A 99 -0.18 -0.94 14.09
C ALA A 99 -0.53 -2.37 13.64
N ARG A 100 -1.68 -2.56 12.97
CA ARG A 100 -2.08 -3.85 12.41
C ARG A 100 -1.15 -4.29 11.29
N ASP A 101 -0.79 -3.36 10.42
CA ASP A 101 0.16 -3.58 9.34
C ASP A 101 1.54 -4.00 9.85
N LYS A 102 2.05 -3.31 10.88
CA LYS A 102 3.30 -3.68 11.53
C LYS A 102 3.24 -5.09 12.16
N ALA A 103 2.12 -5.47 12.75
CA ALA A 103 1.94 -6.80 13.33
C ALA A 103 2.00 -7.89 12.25
N TRP A 104 1.29 -7.69 11.14
CA TRP A 104 1.33 -8.59 9.99
C TRP A 104 2.73 -8.77 9.43
N ARG A 105 3.43 -7.67 9.13
CA ARG A 105 4.80 -7.72 8.61
C ARG A 105 5.77 -8.43 9.54
N ALA A 106 5.55 -8.38 10.85
CA ALA A 106 6.36 -9.11 11.82
C ALA A 106 6.09 -10.62 11.84
N GLU A 107 4.95 -11.06 11.30
CA GLU A 107 4.55 -12.47 11.22
C GLU A 107 5.03 -13.15 9.93
N VAL A 108 5.20 -12.39 8.84
CA VAL A 108 5.65 -12.92 7.54
C VAL A 108 6.95 -13.71 7.69
N GLY A 109 6.95 -14.95 7.18
CA GLY A 109 8.10 -15.86 7.24
C GLY A 109 8.38 -16.46 8.62
N THR A 110 7.52 -16.22 9.61
CA THR A 110 7.64 -16.81 10.96
C THR A 110 6.71 -18.01 11.14
N ALA A 111 6.94 -18.80 12.20
CA ALA A 111 6.12 -19.98 12.50
C ALA A 111 4.78 -19.66 13.18
N SER A 112 4.60 -18.44 13.73
CA SER A 112 3.40 -18.04 14.46
C SER A 112 2.83 -16.77 13.85
N THR A 113 1.70 -16.92 13.18
CA THR A 113 1.14 -15.88 12.32
C THR A 113 -0.32 -15.58 12.65
N PRO A 114 -0.67 -15.19 13.89
CA PRO A 114 -2.08 -15.09 14.31
C PRO A 114 -2.91 -14.07 13.51
N THR A 115 -2.34 -12.96 13.05
CA THR A 115 -3.06 -12.01 12.19
C THR A 115 -3.26 -12.54 10.78
N ILE A 116 -2.22 -13.11 10.17
CA ILE A 116 -2.27 -13.72 8.83
C ILE A 116 -3.22 -14.92 8.83
N SER A 117 -3.08 -15.83 9.79
CA SER A 117 -3.90 -17.04 9.88
C SER A 117 -5.38 -16.73 10.07
N ALA A 118 -5.73 -15.64 10.77
CA ALA A 118 -7.11 -15.21 10.91
C ALA A 118 -7.71 -14.76 9.56
N VAL A 119 -6.94 -14.06 8.73
CA VAL A 119 -7.38 -13.67 7.37
C VAL A 119 -7.39 -14.88 6.45
N ALA A 120 -6.33 -15.68 6.42
CA ALA A 120 -6.20 -16.86 5.55
C ALA A 120 -7.31 -17.91 5.79
N ALA A 121 -7.77 -18.06 7.03
CA ALA A 121 -8.80 -19.05 7.39
C ALA A 121 -10.24 -18.60 7.13
N ASN A 122 -10.47 -17.38 6.63
CA ASN A 122 -11.83 -16.85 6.49
C ASN A 122 -12.50 -17.26 5.16
N PRO A 123 -13.83 -17.13 5.04
CA PRO A 123 -14.56 -17.54 3.84
C PRO A 123 -14.15 -16.81 2.55
N ALA A 124 -13.77 -15.53 2.62
CA ALA A 124 -13.31 -14.80 1.44
C ALA A 124 -11.99 -15.36 0.92
N SER A 125 -11.03 -15.65 1.81
CA SER A 125 -9.78 -16.32 1.47
C SER A 125 -10.01 -17.69 0.84
N ALA A 126 -10.98 -18.48 1.34
CA ALA A 126 -11.33 -19.76 0.74
C ALA A 126 -11.86 -19.63 -0.71
N ILE A 127 -12.61 -18.58 -1.03
CA ILE A 127 -13.08 -18.28 -2.39
C ILE A 127 -11.88 -17.95 -3.30
N LEU A 128 -10.97 -17.09 -2.82
CA LEU A 128 -9.79 -16.67 -3.59
C LEU A 128 -8.81 -17.83 -3.79
N HIS A 129 -8.61 -18.68 -2.79
CA HIS A 129 -7.86 -19.93 -2.92
C HIS A 129 -8.44 -20.83 -4.01
N LYS A 130 -9.77 -21.05 -4.00
CA LYS A 130 -10.43 -21.87 -5.02
C LYS A 130 -10.30 -21.27 -6.42
N ALA A 131 -10.38 -19.94 -6.53
CA ALA A 131 -10.16 -19.25 -7.80
C ALA A 131 -8.72 -19.48 -8.31
N LYS A 132 -7.73 -19.36 -7.43
CA LYS A 132 -6.33 -19.65 -7.74
C LYS A 132 -6.12 -21.10 -8.19
N GLU A 133 -6.59 -22.07 -7.40
CA GLU A 133 -6.46 -23.50 -7.72
C GLU A 133 -7.15 -23.88 -9.05
N GLY A 134 -8.30 -23.28 -9.33
CA GLY A 134 -9.06 -23.51 -10.57
C GLY A 134 -8.55 -22.77 -11.80
N SER A 135 -7.51 -21.94 -11.66
CA SER A 135 -6.99 -21.10 -12.75
C SER A 135 -5.93 -21.77 -13.62
N GLU A 136 -5.58 -23.03 -13.31
CA GLU A 136 -4.55 -23.80 -14.02
C GLU A 136 -3.19 -23.08 -14.11
N GLY A 137 -2.85 -22.28 -13.10
CA GLY A 137 -1.58 -21.55 -13.01
C GLY A 137 -1.63 -20.10 -13.50
N LEU A 138 -2.77 -19.63 -14.02
CA LEU A 138 -2.92 -18.23 -14.44
C LEU A 138 -2.85 -17.26 -13.25
N ILE A 139 -3.50 -17.58 -12.13
CA ILE A 139 -3.47 -16.72 -10.94
C ILE A 139 -2.29 -17.13 -10.06
N THR A 140 -1.38 -16.20 -9.82
CA THR A 140 -0.26 -16.36 -8.89
C THR A 140 -0.64 -15.94 -7.48
N GLU A 141 -1.48 -14.93 -7.35
CA GLU A 141 -2.04 -14.46 -6.08
C GLU A 141 -3.39 -13.76 -6.31
N ALA A 142 -4.24 -13.73 -5.29
CA ALA A 142 -5.48 -12.97 -5.29
C ALA A 142 -5.75 -12.46 -3.89
N PHE A 143 -6.14 -11.20 -3.76
CA PHE A 143 -6.50 -10.63 -2.47
C PHE A 143 -7.55 -9.54 -2.63
N VAL A 144 -8.31 -9.32 -1.55
CA VAL A 144 -9.38 -8.33 -1.49
C VAL A 144 -9.18 -7.44 -0.28
N MET A 145 -9.37 -6.14 -0.48
CA MET A 145 -9.12 -5.08 0.49
C MET A 145 -10.42 -4.37 0.86
N ASP A 146 -10.48 -3.86 2.10
CA ASP A 146 -11.62 -3.09 2.61
C ASP A 146 -11.55 -1.60 2.21
N ASN A 147 -12.49 -0.79 2.72
CA ASN A 147 -12.56 0.65 2.44
C ASN A 147 -11.48 1.50 3.13
N ARG A 148 -10.54 0.87 3.85
CA ARG A 148 -9.31 1.46 4.37
C ARG A 148 -8.06 0.87 3.72
N GLY A 149 -8.21 -0.08 2.79
CA GLY A 149 -7.11 -0.80 2.17
C GLY A 149 -6.56 -1.95 2.99
N LEU A 150 -7.23 -2.39 4.06
CA LEU A 150 -6.80 -3.56 4.84
C LEU A 150 -7.27 -4.84 4.17
N ASN A 151 -6.41 -5.87 4.11
CA ASN A 151 -6.79 -7.15 3.52
C ASN A 151 -7.98 -7.78 4.27
N VAL A 152 -9.01 -8.12 3.51
CA VAL A 152 -10.23 -8.83 3.92
C VAL A 152 -10.06 -10.32 3.70
N GLY A 153 -9.39 -10.72 2.62
CA GLY A 153 -9.13 -12.11 2.29
C GLY A 153 -8.01 -12.21 1.25
N MET A 154 -7.37 -13.38 1.18
CA MET A 154 -6.23 -13.61 0.30
C MET A 154 -6.09 -15.11 -0.07
N SER A 155 -5.51 -15.40 -1.23
CA SER A 155 -5.07 -16.75 -1.61
C SER A 155 -3.64 -17.04 -1.15
N ASP A 156 -2.83 -16.01 -0.92
CA ASP A 156 -1.43 -16.13 -0.52
C ASP A 156 -1.11 -14.99 0.44
N THR A 157 -0.11 -15.20 1.29
CA THR A 157 0.28 -14.16 2.26
C THR A 157 0.90 -12.98 1.52
N THR A 158 0.26 -11.83 1.62
CA THR A 158 0.81 -10.56 1.14
C THR A 158 1.98 -10.10 2.01
N SER A 159 2.88 -9.28 1.44
CA SER A 159 4.01 -8.68 2.17
C SER A 159 3.59 -7.90 3.41
N ASP A 160 2.43 -7.27 3.35
CA ASP A 160 1.89 -6.32 4.30
C ASP A 160 0.37 -6.38 4.31
N TYR A 161 -0.24 -5.85 5.38
CA TYR A 161 -1.69 -5.97 5.60
C TYR A 161 -2.46 -4.80 5.00
N TRP A 162 -1.84 -3.62 5.04
CA TRP A 162 -2.39 -2.40 4.49
C TRP A 162 -1.90 -2.21 3.07
N GLN A 163 -2.83 -1.95 2.16
CA GLN A 163 -2.61 -1.72 0.74
C GLN A 163 -3.24 -0.39 0.32
N GLY A 164 -3.71 0.42 1.27
CA GLY A 164 -4.45 1.66 0.97
C GLY A 164 -3.56 2.79 0.47
N ASP A 165 -2.26 2.68 0.69
CA ASP A 165 -1.22 3.53 0.11
C ASP A 165 -0.79 3.10 -1.30
N GLU A 166 -1.24 1.94 -1.78
CA GLU A 166 -0.85 1.38 -3.08
C GLU A 166 -1.76 1.84 -4.23
N PRO A 167 -1.23 2.01 -5.46
CA PRO A 167 -2.02 2.35 -6.65
C PRO A 167 -3.17 1.39 -6.92
N LYS A 168 -2.97 0.09 -6.68
CA LYS A 168 -4.00 -0.96 -6.86
C LYS A 168 -5.30 -0.67 -6.10
N TRP A 169 -5.23 0.02 -4.96
CA TRP A 169 -6.38 0.43 -4.17
C TRP A 169 -6.79 1.88 -4.47
N GLN A 170 -5.84 2.81 -4.52
CA GLN A 170 -6.11 4.23 -4.76
C GLN A 170 -6.72 4.49 -6.14
N GLU A 171 -6.28 3.76 -7.16
CA GLU A 171 -6.73 3.93 -8.52
C GLU A 171 -8.00 3.15 -8.85
N THR A 172 -8.51 2.35 -7.93
CA THR A 172 -9.72 1.55 -8.11
C THR A 172 -10.81 2.02 -7.16
N PHE A 173 -10.69 1.73 -5.87
CA PHE A 173 -11.68 2.04 -4.85
C PHE A 173 -12.02 3.54 -4.81
N LEU A 174 -11.01 4.42 -4.82
CA LEU A 174 -11.26 5.88 -4.76
C LEU A 174 -11.78 6.46 -6.08
N LYS A 175 -11.53 5.79 -7.22
CA LYS A 175 -12.01 6.24 -8.54
C LYS A 175 -13.44 5.76 -8.84
N GLY A 176 -13.93 4.75 -8.12
CA GLY A 176 -15.34 4.32 -8.16
C GLY A 176 -15.67 3.35 -9.30
N PRO A 177 -16.97 3.11 -9.58
CA PRO A 177 -17.40 2.07 -10.52
C PRO A 177 -16.79 2.24 -11.93
N GLY A 178 -16.32 1.13 -12.50
CA GLY A 178 -15.67 1.10 -13.82
C GLY A 178 -14.20 1.53 -13.81
N ALA A 179 -13.64 1.88 -12.64
CA ALA A 179 -12.20 2.05 -12.50
C ALA A 179 -11.49 0.69 -12.56
N ARG A 180 -10.30 0.69 -13.14
CA ARG A 180 -9.40 -0.46 -13.22
C ARG A 180 -7.97 0.04 -13.08
N HIS A 181 -7.14 -0.75 -12.43
CA HIS A 181 -5.70 -0.55 -12.36
C HIS A 181 -5.00 -1.79 -12.90
N VAL A 182 -3.97 -1.58 -13.71
CA VAL A 182 -3.08 -2.63 -14.20
C VAL A 182 -1.67 -2.22 -13.81
N SER A 183 -0.94 -3.07 -13.11
CA SER A 183 0.45 -2.79 -12.77
C SER A 183 1.36 -2.92 -13.99
N ASP A 184 2.59 -2.44 -13.85
CA ASP A 184 3.68 -2.89 -14.72
C ASP A 184 3.90 -4.40 -14.54
N VAL A 185 4.55 -5.02 -15.52
CA VAL A 185 5.02 -6.40 -15.41
C VAL A 185 6.24 -6.41 -14.48
N ASP A 186 6.18 -7.18 -13.40
CA ASP A 186 7.27 -7.32 -12.44
C ASP A 186 7.75 -8.77 -12.33
N PHE A 187 9.02 -8.98 -11.99
CA PHE A 187 9.55 -10.30 -11.74
C PHE A 187 9.38 -10.67 -10.26
N ASP A 188 8.61 -11.71 -9.99
CA ASP A 188 8.45 -12.22 -8.64
C ASP A 188 9.49 -13.30 -8.33
N ASP A 189 10.46 -12.92 -7.49
CA ASP A 189 11.51 -13.82 -7.03
C ASP A 189 10.98 -15.08 -6.32
N SER A 190 9.78 -15.04 -5.73
CA SER A 190 9.23 -16.16 -4.97
C SER A 190 8.68 -17.28 -5.86
N SER A 191 8.05 -16.92 -6.97
CA SER A 191 7.51 -17.84 -7.97
C SER A 191 8.45 -18.05 -9.16
N GLN A 192 9.49 -17.20 -9.31
CA GLN A 192 10.37 -17.14 -10.48
C GLN A 192 9.60 -16.89 -11.79
N THR A 193 8.50 -16.13 -11.72
CA THR A 193 7.69 -15.77 -12.88
C THR A 193 7.50 -14.26 -13.00
N TYR A 194 7.09 -13.82 -14.20
CA TYR A 194 6.66 -12.45 -14.42
C TYR A 194 5.19 -12.32 -14.08
N ILE A 195 4.86 -11.37 -13.22
CA ILE A 195 3.50 -11.14 -12.74
C ILE A 195 3.02 -9.77 -13.21
N ILE A 196 1.74 -9.71 -13.57
CA ILE A 196 0.99 -8.48 -13.76
C ILE A 196 -0.23 -8.48 -12.86
N GLN A 197 -0.46 -7.39 -12.14
CA GLN A 197 -1.62 -7.25 -11.26
C GLN A 197 -2.75 -6.52 -11.98
N LEU A 198 -3.94 -7.12 -11.95
CA LEU A 198 -5.20 -6.52 -12.36
C LEU A 198 -6.03 -6.24 -11.12
N SER A 199 -6.46 -4.99 -10.93
CA SER A 199 -7.26 -4.58 -9.78
C SER A 199 -8.51 -3.82 -10.19
N GLU A 200 -9.62 -4.10 -9.50
CA GLU A 200 -10.93 -3.48 -9.72
C GLU A 200 -11.67 -3.21 -8.40
N PRO A 201 -12.52 -2.17 -8.35
CA PRO A 201 -13.34 -1.89 -7.18
C PRO A 201 -14.43 -2.96 -7.03
N VAL A 202 -14.66 -3.38 -5.78
CA VAL A 202 -15.83 -4.20 -5.45
C VAL A 202 -17.00 -3.27 -5.18
N ILE A 203 -18.04 -3.37 -6.01
CA ILE A 203 -19.23 -2.51 -5.93
C ILE A 203 -20.31 -3.21 -5.11
N ASP A 204 -20.80 -2.49 -4.11
CA ASP A 204 -21.95 -2.91 -3.33
C ASP A 204 -23.22 -2.86 -4.21
N PRO A 205 -23.89 -4.00 -4.46
CA PRO A 205 -25.02 -4.05 -5.37
C PRO A 205 -26.26 -3.28 -4.87
N ASP A 206 -26.36 -3.03 -3.56
CA ASP A 206 -27.51 -2.34 -2.97
C ASP A 206 -27.35 -0.82 -3.05
N SER A 207 -26.11 -0.32 -2.88
CA SER A 207 -25.84 1.12 -2.86
C SER A 207 -25.22 1.66 -4.15
N GLY A 208 -24.69 0.80 -5.02
CA GLY A 208 -23.91 1.17 -6.20
C GLY A 208 -22.56 1.83 -5.88
N LYS A 209 -22.09 1.75 -4.62
CA LYS A 209 -20.86 2.39 -4.17
C LYS A 209 -19.72 1.38 -4.05
N PRO A 210 -18.46 1.80 -4.27
CA PRO A 210 -17.32 0.96 -3.97
C PRO A 210 -17.25 0.70 -2.46
N ILE A 211 -17.00 -0.54 -2.08
CA ILE A 211 -16.81 -0.98 -0.68
C ILE A 211 -15.41 -1.51 -0.39
N GLY A 212 -14.63 -1.75 -1.44
CA GLY A 212 -13.27 -2.26 -1.36
C GLY A 212 -12.68 -2.39 -2.76
N ALA A 213 -11.57 -3.11 -2.88
CA ALA A 213 -10.95 -3.44 -4.16
C ALA A 213 -10.45 -4.89 -4.14
N LEU A 214 -10.50 -5.55 -5.30
CA LEU A 214 -9.96 -6.89 -5.51
C LEU A 214 -8.75 -6.79 -6.44
N THR A 215 -7.70 -7.55 -6.15
CA THR A 215 -6.51 -7.67 -7.01
C THR A 215 -6.26 -9.13 -7.35
N LEU A 216 -5.95 -9.38 -8.62
CA LEU A 216 -5.41 -10.63 -9.12
C LEU A 216 -3.98 -10.39 -9.61
N GLY A 217 -3.01 -11.09 -9.05
CA GLY A 217 -1.71 -11.30 -9.66
C GLY A 217 -1.82 -12.42 -10.70
N LEU A 218 -1.40 -12.13 -11.92
CA LEU A 218 -1.52 -13.01 -13.07
C LEU A 218 -0.13 -13.33 -13.61
N ASP A 219 0.12 -14.60 -13.88
CA ASP A 219 1.32 -15.01 -14.61
C ASP A 219 1.27 -14.44 -16.03
N ALA A 220 2.27 -13.64 -16.40
CA ALA A 220 2.28 -12.89 -17.65
C ALA A 220 2.39 -13.82 -18.88
N GLU A 221 3.09 -14.95 -18.77
CA GLU A 221 3.20 -15.91 -19.88
C GLU A 221 1.88 -16.64 -20.09
N ALA A 222 1.27 -17.16 -19.02
CA ALA A 222 -0.04 -17.80 -19.09
C ALA A 222 -1.11 -16.83 -19.61
N LEU A 223 -1.06 -15.57 -19.16
CA LEU A 223 -1.97 -14.51 -19.58
C LEU A 223 -1.86 -14.20 -21.09
N GLY A 224 -0.63 -14.13 -21.62
CA GLY A 224 -0.39 -13.91 -23.05
C GLY A 224 -0.85 -15.06 -23.94
N ASN A 225 -1.10 -16.24 -23.36
CA ASN A 225 -1.55 -17.44 -24.05
C ASN A 225 -3.06 -17.69 -23.97
N LEU A 226 -3.83 -16.84 -23.27
CA LEU A 226 -5.29 -16.93 -23.20
C LEU A 226 -5.96 -16.60 -24.53
#